data_AF-A0AAD5AQT1-F1
#
_entry.id   AF-A0AAD5AQT1-F1
#
_cell.length_a   1.000
_cell.length_b   1.000
_cell.length_c   1.000
_cell.angle_alpha   90.00
_cell.angle_beta   90.00
_cell.angle_gamma   90.00
#
_symmetry.space_group_name_H-M   'P 1'
#
loop_
_entity.id
_entity.type
_entity.pdbx_description
1 polymer ?
#
loop_
_entity_poly.entity_id
_entity_poly.type
_entity_poly.pdbx_seq_one_letter_code
_entity_poly.pdbx_strand_id
1 'polypeptide(L)'
;LPLSALRLVVPPLRLMSAFLWQVVQRHNVTQYSKFEQFVMLVSETVPDIMSQNLLNKLVFHLRKKVILELCFKDKTPDVWIIQAHLDTLRNLTNRSSDIESEVMNNKFIKMIHNILEDVDKRESFQQNVLPVEYGPGYDAVLQSLAWEFLTRVDELLPVPNLKEV
;
A
#
# COMPACT_ATOMS: atom_id res chain seq x y z
N LEU A 1 16.52 23.98 -3.54
CA LEU A 1 15.53 24.38 -4.56
C LEU A 1 15.14 25.84 -4.34
N PRO A 2 15.01 26.66 -5.39
CA PRO A 2 14.49 28.02 -5.24
C PRO A 2 13.02 27.99 -4.81
N LEU A 3 12.59 28.96 -4.00
CA LEU A 3 11.20 29.05 -3.49
C LEU A 3 10.14 29.06 -4.60
N SER A 4 10.47 29.62 -5.76
CA SER A 4 9.61 29.61 -6.94
C SER A 4 9.32 28.22 -7.49
N ALA A 5 10.29 27.29 -7.43
CA ALA A 5 10.09 25.91 -7.85
C ALA A 5 9.21 25.14 -6.86
N LEU A 6 9.36 25.41 -5.55
CA LEU A 6 8.52 24.80 -4.52
C LEU A 6 7.04 25.20 -4.70
N ARG A 7 6.75 26.46 -5.06
CA ARG A 7 5.39 26.93 -5.34
C ARG A 7 4.66 26.13 -6.43
N LEU A 8 5.39 25.65 -7.44
CA LEU A 8 4.80 24.86 -8.53
C LEU A 8 4.47 23.43 -8.12
N VAL A 9 5.20 22.87 -7.15
CA VAL A 9 5.09 21.45 -6.76
C VAL A 9 4.09 21.24 -5.62
N VAL A 10 3.90 22.25 -4.77
CA VAL A 10 3.05 22.17 -3.60
C VAL A 10 1.57 21.89 -3.93
N PRO A 11 0.89 22.60 -4.86
CA PRO A 11 -0.50 22.32 -5.19
C PRO A 11 -0.73 20.90 -5.77
N PRO A 12 0.08 20.41 -6.74
CA PRO A 12 -0.01 19.03 -7.20
C PRO A 12 0.20 17.98 -6.11
N LEU A 13 1.13 18.17 -5.18
CA LEU A 13 1.35 17.25 -4.07
C LEU A 13 0.13 17.17 -3.14
N ARG A 14 -0.50 18.31 -2.81
CA ARG A 14 -1.73 18.31 -2.01
C ARG A 14 -2.88 17.59 -2.69
N LEU A 15 -3.06 17.83 -3.99
CA LEU A 15 -4.07 17.13 -4.78
C LEU A 15 -3.80 15.62 -4.81
N MET A 16 -2.54 15.22 -4.96
CA MET A 16 -2.15 13.81 -4.91
C MET A 16 -2.42 13.20 -3.53
N SER A 17 -2.05 13.87 -2.44
CA SER A 17 -2.33 13.39 -1.08
C SER A 17 -3.83 13.25 -0.82
N ALA A 18 -4.64 14.24 -1.24
CA ALA A 18 -6.10 14.17 -1.12
C ALA A 18 -6.70 13.03 -1.97
N PHE A 19 -6.19 12.82 -3.19
CA PHE A 19 -6.59 11.70 -4.04
C PHE A 19 -6.24 10.35 -3.41
N LEU A 20 -5.02 10.19 -2.89
CA LEU A 20 -4.57 8.95 -2.24
C LEU A 20 -5.34 8.67 -0.95
N TRP A 21 -5.74 9.72 -0.22
CA TRP A 21 -6.66 9.57 0.90
C TRP A 21 -8.03 9.02 0.46
N GLN A 22 -8.60 9.58 -0.61
CA GLN A 22 -9.85 9.04 -1.18
C GLN A 22 -9.71 7.59 -1.67
N VAL A 23 -8.54 7.21 -2.19
CA VAL A 23 -8.25 5.83 -2.62
C VAL A 23 -8.41 4.83 -1.47
N VAL A 24 -7.84 5.09 -0.29
CA VAL A 24 -7.97 4.18 0.86
C VAL A 24 -9.33 4.26 1.55
N GLN A 25 -9.95 5.44 1.58
CA GLN A 25 -11.31 5.62 2.12
C GLN A 25 -12.36 4.81 1.34
N ARG A 26 -12.20 4.75 0.02
CA ARG A 26 -13.13 4.04 -0.88
C ARG A 26 -12.69 2.61 -1.19
N HIS A 27 -11.63 2.12 -0.55
CA HIS A 27 -11.03 0.80 -0.82
C HIS A 27 -10.76 0.56 -2.31
N ASN A 28 -10.29 1.60 -3.02
CA ASN A 28 -10.02 1.51 -4.45
C ASN A 28 -8.67 0.80 -4.69
N VAL A 29 -8.66 -0.52 -4.53
CA VAL A 29 -7.45 -1.36 -4.60
C VAL A 29 -6.71 -1.21 -5.93
N THR A 30 -7.41 -0.87 -7.02
CA THR A 30 -6.79 -0.63 -8.34
C THR A 30 -5.73 0.48 -8.33
N GLN A 31 -5.77 1.39 -7.35
CA GLN A 31 -4.80 2.48 -7.21
C GLN A 31 -3.75 2.22 -6.12
N TYR A 32 -3.81 1.10 -5.38
CA TYR A 32 -2.90 0.84 -4.27
C TYR A 32 -1.45 0.68 -4.71
N SER A 33 -1.19 0.13 -5.91
CA SER A 33 0.18 0.10 -6.45
C SER A 33 0.75 1.49 -6.74
N LYS A 34 -0.09 2.46 -7.12
CA LYS A 34 0.34 3.85 -7.29
C LYS A 34 0.57 4.52 -5.95
N PHE A 35 -0.25 4.21 -4.95
CA PHE A 35 -0.01 4.70 -3.58
C PHE A 35 1.31 4.14 -3.04
N GLU A 36 1.58 2.86 -3.21
CA GLU A 36 2.84 2.25 -2.81
C GLU A 36 4.05 2.97 -3.46
N GLN A 37 3.99 3.25 -4.76
CA GLN A 37 5.04 4.01 -5.46
C GLN A 37 5.20 5.43 -4.90
N PHE A 38 4.09 6.11 -4.58
CA PHE A 38 4.13 7.43 -3.95
C PHE A 38 4.81 7.37 -2.57
N VAL A 39 4.46 6.38 -1.74
CA VAL A 39 5.06 6.18 -0.41
C VAL A 39 6.57 5.98 -0.56
N MET A 40 7.00 5.09 -1.45
CA MET A 40 8.41 4.81 -1.71
C MET A 40 9.15 6.09 -2.15
N LEU A 41 8.66 6.78 -3.19
CA LEU A 41 9.29 7.98 -3.73
C LEU A 41 9.45 9.09 -2.67
N VAL A 42 8.40 9.34 -1.91
CA VAL A 42 8.42 10.37 -0.86
C VAL A 42 9.37 9.96 0.27
N SER A 43 9.38 8.70 0.69
CA SER A 43 10.29 8.22 1.75
C SER A 43 11.77 8.23 1.34
N GLU A 44 12.06 8.06 0.05
CA GLU A 44 13.42 8.23 -0.50
C GLU A 44 13.83 9.70 -0.54
N THR A 45 12.88 10.60 -0.80
CA THR A 45 13.12 12.04 -0.92
C THR A 45 13.20 12.73 0.45
N VAL A 46 12.38 12.28 1.41
CA VAL A 46 12.32 12.80 2.77
C VAL A 46 12.56 11.63 3.72
N PRO A 47 13.84 11.35 4.05
CA PRO A 47 14.18 10.38 5.07
C PRO A 47 13.46 10.72 6.37
N ASP A 48 13.07 9.67 7.10
CA ASP A 48 12.41 9.78 8.41
C ASP A 48 11.05 10.51 8.40
N ILE A 49 10.41 10.63 7.22
CA ILE A 49 9.01 11.10 7.15
C ILE A 49 8.07 10.26 8.01
N MET A 50 8.40 8.99 8.25
CA MET A 50 7.70 8.09 9.15
C MET A 50 8.70 7.01 9.59
N SER A 51 8.46 6.37 10.75
CA SER A 51 9.33 5.26 11.17
C SER A 51 9.36 4.14 10.13
N GLN A 52 10.53 3.53 9.93
CA GLN A 52 10.72 2.47 8.94
C GLN A 52 9.75 1.29 9.16
N ASN A 53 9.41 0.96 10.40
CA ASN A 53 8.43 -0.07 10.71
C ASN A 53 7.03 0.28 10.16
N LEU A 54 6.55 1.50 10.37
CA LEU A 54 5.24 1.94 9.87
C LEU A 54 5.23 2.07 8.34
N LEU A 55 6.32 2.55 7.74
CA LEU A 55 6.47 2.60 6.28
C LEU A 55 6.42 1.20 5.65
N ASN A 56 7.20 0.26 6.18
CA ASN A 56 7.19 -1.12 5.72
C ASN A 56 5.81 -1.74 5.89
N LYS A 57 5.14 -1.53 7.03
CA LYS A 57 3.77 -1.99 7.25
C LYS A 57 2.81 -1.42 6.21
N LEU A 58 2.85 -0.11 5.94
CA LEU A 58 1.99 0.53 4.93
C LEU A 58 2.20 -0.11 3.55
N VAL A 59 3.45 -0.21 3.10
CA VAL A 59 3.83 -0.81 1.81
C VAL A 59 3.39 -2.27 1.71
N PHE A 60 3.65 -3.08 2.75
CA PHE A 60 3.22 -4.48 2.76
C PHE A 60 1.70 -4.62 2.74
N HIS A 61 0.97 -3.75 3.45
CA HIS A 61 -0.50 -3.82 3.47
C HIS A 61 -1.11 -3.47 2.12
N LEU A 62 -0.61 -2.41 1.46
CA LEU A 62 -1.00 -2.05 0.10
C LEU A 62 -0.73 -3.22 -0.86
N ARG A 63 0.48 -3.78 -0.84
CA ARG A 63 0.90 -4.87 -1.73
C ARG A 63 0.05 -6.13 -1.56
N LYS A 64 -0.20 -6.55 -0.31
CA LYS A 64 -1.03 -7.73 -0.01
C LYS A 64 -2.46 -7.56 -0.49
N LYS A 65 -3.07 -6.38 -0.33
CA LYS A 65 -4.41 -6.09 -0.87
C LYS A 65 -4.47 -6.18 -2.39
N VAL A 66 -3.45 -5.69 -3.09
CA VAL A 66 -3.36 -5.84 -4.55
C VAL A 66 -3.28 -7.32 -4.95
N ILE A 67 -2.46 -8.12 -4.25
CA ILE A 67 -2.35 -9.56 -4.51
C ILE A 67 -3.69 -10.27 -4.28
N LEU A 68 -4.37 -9.98 -3.17
CA LEU A 68 -5.68 -10.55 -2.87
C LEU A 68 -6.73 -10.16 -3.92
N GLU A 69 -6.78 -8.89 -4.34
CA GLU A 69 -7.67 -8.43 -5.39
C GLU A 69 -7.45 -9.22 -6.69
N LEU A 70 -6.19 -9.41 -7.10
CA LEU A 70 -5.86 -10.21 -8.29
C LEU A 70 -6.31 -11.67 -8.16
N CYS A 71 -6.23 -12.27 -6.96
CA CYS A 71 -6.66 -13.64 -6.72
C CYS A 71 -8.18 -13.85 -6.82
N PHE A 72 -8.99 -12.81 -6.55
CA PHE A 72 -10.44 -12.96 -6.37
C PHE A 72 -11.30 -12.13 -7.33
N LYS A 73 -10.72 -11.18 -8.06
CA LYS A 73 -11.45 -10.32 -9.01
C LYS A 73 -12.05 -11.13 -10.17
N ASP A 74 -11.30 -12.08 -10.70
CA ASP A 74 -11.68 -12.90 -11.85
C ASP A 74 -11.77 -14.38 -11.45
N LYS A 75 -12.66 -15.14 -12.11
CA LYS A 75 -12.79 -16.59 -11.88
C LYS A 75 -11.51 -17.36 -12.20
N THR A 76 -10.72 -16.86 -13.16
CA THR A 76 -9.44 -17.41 -13.59
C THR A 76 -8.36 -16.34 -13.43
N PRO A 77 -7.74 -16.23 -12.23
CA PRO A 77 -6.69 -15.27 -11.95
C PRO A 77 -5.46 -15.50 -12.82
N ASP A 78 -4.82 -14.41 -13.24
CA ASP A 78 -3.55 -14.48 -13.96
C ASP A 78 -2.41 -14.77 -12.98
N VAL A 79 -1.99 -16.03 -12.94
CA VAL A 79 -0.94 -16.53 -12.05
C VAL A 79 0.40 -15.84 -12.31
N TRP A 80 0.70 -15.44 -13.55
CA TRP A 80 1.96 -14.77 -13.88
C TRP A 80 2.00 -13.36 -13.30
N ILE A 81 0.90 -12.61 -13.42
CA ILE A 81 0.79 -11.28 -12.82
C ILE A 81 0.88 -11.38 -11.29
N ILE A 82 0.15 -12.33 -10.68
CA ILE A 82 0.19 -12.54 -9.24
C ILE A 82 1.61 -12.89 -8.77
N GLN A 83 2.31 -13.75 -9.50
CA GLN A 83 3.69 -14.11 -9.19
C GLN A 83 4.62 -12.90 -9.16
N ALA A 84 4.52 -12.00 -10.15
CA ALA A 84 5.31 -10.77 -10.17
C ALA A 84 5.07 -9.88 -8.93
N HIS A 85 3.82 -9.82 -8.44
CA HIS A 85 3.51 -9.10 -7.21
C HIS A 85 4.03 -9.82 -5.96
N LEU A 86 4.00 -11.16 -5.91
CA LEU A 86 4.59 -11.96 -4.83
C LEU A 86 6.12 -11.79 -4.76
N ASP A 87 6.80 -11.79 -5.90
CA ASP A 87 8.25 -11.57 -5.98
C ASP A 87 8.62 -10.15 -5.53
N THR A 88 7.80 -9.17 -5.88
CA THR A 88 7.98 -7.81 -5.36
C THR A 88 7.82 -7.77 -3.84
N LEU A 89 6.79 -8.42 -3.28
CA LEU A 89 6.60 -8.50 -1.82
C LEU A 89 7.80 -9.16 -1.14
N ARG A 90 8.34 -10.24 -1.72
CA ARG A 90 9.55 -10.91 -1.23
C ARG A 90 10.75 -9.95 -1.24
N ASN A 91 10.95 -9.21 -2.32
CA ASN A 91 12.04 -8.23 -2.42
C ASN A 91 11.92 -7.10 -1.40
N LEU A 92 10.71 -6.57 -1.19
CA LEU A 92 10.45 -5.54 -0.18
C LEU A 92 10.73 -6.08 1.24
N THR A 93 10.32 -7.32 1.50
CA THR A 93 10.53 -8.01 2.78
C THR A 93 12.03 -8.20 3.07
N ASN A 94 12.80 -8.63 2.08
CA ASN A 94 14.25 -8.81 2.25
C ASN A 94 14.97 -7.48 2.52
N ARG A 95 14.44 -6.37 2.01
CA ARG A 95 14.99 -5.02 2.23
C ARG A 95 14.67 -4.46 3.61
N SER A 96 13.53 -4.84 4.21
CA SER A 96 13.13 -4.29 5.51
C SER A 96 14.00 -4.79 6.68
N SER A 97 14.73 -5.90 6.51
CA SER A 97 15.54 -6.54 7.56
C SER A 97 14.77 -6.78 8.88
N ASP A 98 13.45 -6.95 8.78
CA ASP A 98 12.55 -7.12 9.92
C ASP A 98 12.04 -8.56 9.99
N ILE A 99 12.45 -9.28 11.03
CA ILE A 99 12.17 -10.72 11.19
C ILE A 99 10.67 -10.99 11.31
N GLU A 100 9.92 -10.12 12.01
CA GLU A 100 8.48 -10.30 12.17
C GLU A 100 7.75 -10.17 10.82
N SER A 101 8.05 -9.11 10.06
CA SER A 101 7.53 -8.94 8.71
C SER A 101 7.95 -10.06 7.78
N GLU A 102 9.18 -10.56 7.90
CA GLU A 102 9.65 -11.71 7.12
C GLU A 102 8.80 -12.95 7.34
N VAL A 103 8.57 -13.32 8.61
CA VAL A 103 7.72 -14.46 8.96
C VAL A 103 6.30 -14.27 8.42
N MET A 104 5.71 -13.10 8.64
CA MET A 104 4.33 -12.81 8.24
C MET A 104 4.15 -12.74 6.72
N ASN A 105 5.09 -12.16 5.99
CA ASN A 105 5.04 -12.05 4.53
C ASN A 105 5.31 -13.40 3.87
N ASN A 106 6.24 -14.21 4.41
CA ASN A 106 6.46 -15.57 3.92
C ASN A 106 5.25 -16.49 4.18
N LYS A 107 4.58 -16.36 5.33
CA LYS A 107 3.31 -17.06 5.60
C LYS A 107 2.26 -16.66 4.58
N PHE A 108 2.10 -15.36 4.31
CA PHE A 108 1.18 -14.86 3.29
C PHE A 108 1.49 -15.41 1.89
N ILE A 109 2.75 -15.36 1.45
CA ILE A 109 3.15 -15.85 0.12
C ILE A 109 2.82 -17.35 -0.05
N LYS A 110 3.16 -18.18 0.95
CA LYS A 110 2.82 -19.62 0.94
C LYS A 110 1.31 -19.85 0.87
N MET A 111 0.54 -19.05 1.62
CA MET A 111 -0.91 -19.10 1.61
C MET A 111 -1.49 -18.74 0.24
N ILE A 112 -0.96 -17.72 -0.43
CA ILE A 112 -1.37 -17.35 -1.80
C ILE A 112 -1.08 -18.49 -2.78
N HIS A 113 0.10 -19.11 -2.74
CA HIS A 113 0.38 -20.27 -3.59
C HIS A 113 -0.62 -21.41 -3.37
N ASN A 114 -0.92 -21.75 -2.12
CA ASN A 114 -1.85 -22.83 -1.79
C ASN A 114 -3.29 -22.57 -2.28
N ILE A 115 -3.77 -21.31 -2.30
CA ILE A 115 -5.11 -21.00 -2.85
C ILE A 115 -5.12 -20.89 -4.39
N LEU A 116 -3.97 -20.74 -5.03
CA LEU A 116 -3.89 -20.71 -6.50
C LEU A 116 -3.83 -22.11 -7.11
N GLU A 117 -3.37 -23.11 -6.35
CA GLU A 117 -3.30 -24.52 -6.78
C GLU A 117 -4.65 -25.23 -6.77
N ASP A 118 -5.62 -24.74 -5.99
CA ASP A 118 -6.86 -25.46 -5.69
C ASP A 118 -8.05 -24.49 -5.56
N VAL A 119 -9.06 -24.69 -6.42
CA VAL A 119 -10.26 -23.84 -6.50
C VAL A 119 -11.09 -23.93 -5.22
N ASP A 120 -11.22 -25.12 -4.63
CA ASP A 120 -12.02 -25.31 -3.41
C ASP A 120 -11.37 -24.61 -2.21
N LYS A 121 -10.03 -24.68 -2.12
CA LYS A 121 -9.28 -23.91 -1.12
C LYS A 121 -9.43 -22.41 -1.32
N ARG A 122 -9.44 -21.95 -2.57
CA ARG A 122 -9.64 -20.53 -2.90
C ARG A 122 -11.02 -20.05 -2.48
N GLU A 123 -12.07 -20.79 -2.80
CA GLU A 123 -13.44 -20.46 -2.41
C GLU A 123 -13.61 -20.46 -0.89
N SER A 124 -13.08 -21.48 -0.22
CA SER A 124 -13.07 -21.54 1.25
C SER A 124 -12.31 -20.36 1.88
N PHE A 125 -11.16 -19.98 1.31
CA PHE A 125 -10.42 -18.80 1.75
C PHE A 125 -11.24 -17.52 1.59
N GLN A 126 -11.90 -17.34 0.44
CA GLN A 126 -12.71 -16.16 0.15
C GLN A 126 -13.88 -16.01 1.14
N GLN A 127 -14.48 -17.11 1.57
CA GLN A 127 -15.62 -17.10 2.48
C GLN A 127 -15.20 -16.98 3.94
N ASN A 128 -14.15 -17.68 4.35
CA ASN A 128 -13.85 -17.90 5.76
C ASN A 128 -12.66 -17.10 6.29
N VAL A 129 -11.66 -16.82 5.44
CA VAL A 129 -10.39 -16.20 5.88
C VAL A 129 -10.32 -14.74 5.45
N LEU A 130 -10.63 -14.44 4.18
CA LEU A 130 -10.52 -13.10 3.62
C LEU A 130 -11.33 -12.05 4.41
N PRO A 131 -12.61 -12.27 4.80
CA PRO A 131 -13.39 -11.29 5.54
C PRO A 131 -12.87 -11.05 6.97
N VAL A 132 -12.17 -12.03 7.55
CA VAL A 132 -11.71 -11.99 8.94
C VAL A 132 -10.29 -11.42 9.03
N GLU A 133 -9.34 -11.99 8.29
CA GLU A 133 -7.94 -11.59 8.36
C GLU A 133 -7.62 -10.37 7.48
N TYR A 134 -8.34 -10.20 6.36
CA TYR A 134 -8.08 -9.18 5.35
C TYR A 134 -9.30 -8.30 5.06
N GLY A 135 -10.28 -8.30 5.96
CA GLY A 135 -11.51 -7.50 5.84
C GLY A 135 -11.42 -6.14 6.54
N PRO A 136 -12.51 -5.65 7.17
CA PRO A 136 -12.58 -4.30 7.72
C PRO A 136 -11.48 -3.94 8.73
N GLY A 137 -11.03 -4.88 9.56
CA GLY A 137 -9.95 -4.64 10.52
C GLY A 137 -8.61 -4.36 9.82
N TYR A 138 -8.31 -5.10 8.75
CA TYR A 138 -7.14 -4.86 7.92
C TYR A 138 -7.21 -3.51 7.22
N ASP A 139 -8.38 -3.17 6.68
CA ASP A 139 -8.61 -1.90 6.00
C ASP A 139 -8.49 -0.71 6.95
N ALA A 140 -8.96 -0.84 8.19
CA ALA A 140 -8.80 0.20 9.22
C ALA A 140 -7.32 0.45 9.57
N VAL A 141 -6.52 -0.62 9.69
CA VAL A 141 -5.06 -0.49 9.90
C VAL A 141 -4.42 0.23 8.70
N LEU A 142 -4.77 -0.18 7.48
CA LEU A 142 -4.26 0.44 6.26
C LEU A 142 -4.63 1.93 6.17
N GLN A 143 -5.88 2.28 6.48
CA GLN A 143 -6.35 3.67 6.50
C GLN A 143 -5.62 4.50 7.56
N SER A 144 -5.38 3.95 8.75
CA SER A 144 -4.63 4.64 9.81
C SER A 144 -3.19 4.94 9.37
N LEU A 145 -2.49 3.94 8.83
CA LEU A 145 -1.13 4.09 8.31
C LEU A 145 -1.07 5.12 7.16
N ALA A 146 -2.02 5.05 6.24
CA ALA A 146 -2.12 6.00 5.13
C ALA A 146 -2.40 7.43 5.62
N TRP A 147 -3.30 7.59 6.59
CA TRP A 147 -3.61 8.90 7.17
C TRP A 147 -2.39 9.52 7.82
N GLU A 148 -1.69 8.73 8.65
CA GLU A 148 -0.49 9.17 9.34
C GLU A 148 0.61 9.58 8.35
N PHE A 149 0.82 8.80 7.30
CA PHE A 149 1.78 9.12 6.25
C PHE A 149 1.42 10.40 5.50
N LEU A 150 0.17 10.51 5.01
CA LEU A 150 -0.29 11.66 4.22
C LEU A 150 -0.35 12.96 5.04
N THR A 151 -0.65 12.86 6.33
CA THR A 151 -0.61 14.00 7.26
C THR A 151 0.80 14.56 7.34
N ARG A 152 1.81 13.70 7.53
CA ARG A 152 3.21 14.13 7.57
C ARG A 152 3.70 14.69 6.24
N VAL A 153 3.20 14.18 5.12
CA VAL A 153 3.46 14.80 3.81
C VAL A 153 2.93 16.23 3.76
N ASP A 154 1.69 16.48 4.21
CA ASP A 154 1.10 17.82 4.17
C ASP A 154 1.77 18.79 5.16
N GLU A 155 2.20 18.31 6.33
CA GLU A 155 2.94 19.11 7.33
C GLU A 155 4.28 19.66 6.80
N LEU A 156 4.87 19.01 5.80
CA LEU A 156 6.10 19.49 5.14
C LEU A 156 5.84 20.58 4.11
N LEU A 157 4.58 20.78 3.70
CA LEU A 157 4.22 21.75 2.66
C LEU A 157 3.92 23.12 3.29
N PRO A 158 4.36 24.23 2.65
CA PRO A 158 4.11 25.57 3.16
C PRO A 158 2.62 25.88 3.23
N VAL A 159 2.19 26.58 4.28
CA VAL A 159 0.78 26.92 4.54
C VAL A 159 0.13 27.51 3.28
N PRO A 160 -1.04 27.01 2.85
CA PRO A 160 -1.74 27.56 1.69
C PRO A 160 -2.03 29.05 1.89
N ASN A 161 -1.58 29.90 0.96
CA ASN A 161 -1.92 31.31 0.94
C ASN A 161 -2.85 31.59 -0.24
N LEU A 162 -4.05 32.09 0.04
CA LEU A 162 -5.06 32.42 -0.99
C LEU A 162 -4.61 33.52 -1.96
N LYS A 163 -3.55 34.27 -1.62
CA LYS A 163 -2.93 35.26 -2.52
C LYS A 163 -1.92 34.65 -3.49
N GLU A 164 -1.67 33.35 -3.42
CA GLU A 164 -0.69 32.63 -4.24
C GLU A 164 -1.32 31.78 -5.36
N VAL A 165 -2.60 32.03 -5.69
CA VAL A 165 -3.31 31.47 -6.85
C VAL A 165 -3.39 32.51 -7.97
#